data_AF-A0A9Q3L323-F1
#
_entry.id   AF-A0A9Q3L323-F1
#
_cell.length_a   1.000
_cell.length_b   1.000
_cell.length_c   1.000
_cell.angle_alpha   90.00
_cell.angle_beta   90.00
_cell.angle_gamma   90.00
#
_symmetry.space_group_name_H-M   'P 1'
#
loop_
_entity.id
_entity.type
_entity.pdbx_description
1 polymer ?
#
loop_
_entity_poly.entity_id
_entity_poly.type
_entity_poly.pdbx_seq_one_letter_code
_entity_poly.pdbx_strand_id
1 'polypeptide(L)'
;MKTKQNRGKGYTAGNSCITEVVINKKPTKPLLDPGAFCSCVGKSFLKTCVPNFEDRLLPIDGIKFNSASNPMKALGIFEIGVIFPHINRNSRIIVEFVVMENCSSTHFILRNDYLIMYGKDLHNNKDRYFTSGDNKHQTFAFLPFKIQITVKKVSPVSLELEQFKSEQLNEAEICLHLTNAQENELSSVLHSHKEAFASDKEPLGANIGHEVDIILNIERPYPPPLRRPAYPASPKSREALEIISKNFWTLV
;
A
#
# COMPACT_ATOMS: atom_id res chain seq x y z
N MET A 1 24.85 -17.44 23.55
CA MET A 1 24.86 -18.90 23.79
C MET A 1 23.58 -19.27 24.55
N LYS A 2 22.66 -20.05 23.98
CA LYS A 2 21.43 -20.48 24.69
C LYS A 2 21.84 -21.48 25.77
N THR A 3 21.76 -21.08 27.03
CA THR A 3 22.09 -21.92 28.20
C THR A 3 20.98 -22.93 28.47
N LYS A 4 21.35 -24.08 29.05
CA LYS A 4 20.39 -25.08 29.55
C LYS A 4 19.42 -24.37 30.51
N GLN A 5 18.13 -24.52 30.28
CA GLN A 5 17.13 -23.84 31.08
C GLN A 5 17.12 -24.37 32.51
N ASN A 6 16.80 -23.49 33.46
CA ASN A 6 16.65 -23.86 34.86
C ASN A 6 15.62 -24.98 35.01
N ARG A 7 15.81 -25.82 36.03
CA ARG A 7 14.88 -26.92 36.35
C ARG A 7 13.45 -26.40 36.41
N GLY A 8 12.53 -27.10 35.73
CA GLY A 8 11.12 -26.72 35.65
C GLY A 8 10.78 -25.64 34.61
N LYS A 9 11.77 -25.02 33.94
CA LYS A 9 11.52 -23.99 32.90
C LYS A 9 11.63 -24.49 31.46
N GLY A 10 11.80 -25.80 31.24
CA GLY A 10 12.03 -26.42 29.92
C GLY A 10 10.99 -26.07 28.85
N TYR A 11 9.74 -25.79 29.25
CA TYR A 11 8.66 -25.40 28.34
C TYR A 11 8.91 -24.06 27.63
N THR A 12 9.80 -23.22 28.16
CA THR A 12 10.12 -21.91 27.57
C THR A 12 11.15 -21.98 26.44
N ALA A 13 11.73 -23.15 26.17
CA ALA A 13 12.72 -23.34 25.09
C ALA A 13 12.09 -23.52 23.71
N GLY A 14 10.81 -23.89 23.67
CA GLY A 14 10.10 -24.20 22.44
C GLY A 14 9.85 -22.94 21.60
N ASN A 15 10.18 -23.02 20.31
CA ASN A 15 9.75 -22.06 19.30
C ASN A 15 8.75 -22.73 18.35
N SER A 16 7.91 -21.94 17.69
CA SER A 16 6.99 -22.42 16.66
C SER A 16 7.73 -22.76 15.35
N CYS A 17 7.22 -23.75 14.61
CA CYS A 17 7.65 -24.08 13.24
C CYS A 17 6.89 -23.25 12.17
N ILE A 18 6.56 -22.00 12.48
CA ILE A 18 5.82 -21.14 11.56
C ILE A 18 6.81 -20.52 10.58
N THR A 19 6.47 -20.53 9.29
CA THR A 19 7.27 -19.89 8.23
C THR A 19 6.38 -18.99 7.38
N GLU A 20 6.97 -18.26 6.44
CA GLU A 20 6.25 -17.44 5.47
C GLU A 20 6.13 -18.18 4.14
N VAL A 21 4.93 -18.12 3.57
CA VAL A 21 4.65 -18.64 2.23
C VAL A 21 3.78 -17.65 1.48
N VAL A 22 3.66 -17.84 0.18
CA VAL A 22 2.71 -17.11 -0.65
C VAL A 22 1.64 -18.09 -1.11
N ILE A 23 0.39 -17.77 -0.77
CA ILE A 23 -0.82 -18.50 -1.18
C ILE A 23 -1.74 -17.50 -1.87
N ASN A 24 -2.18 -17.81 -3.10
CA ASN A 24 -3.04 -16.91 -3.90
C ASN A 24 -2.49 -15.47 -4.00
N LYS A 25 -1.18 -15.33 -4.25
CA LYS A 25 -0.45 -14.04 -4.30
C LYS A 25 -0.44 -13.25 -2.98
N LYS A 26 -0.97 -13.80 -1.89
CA LYS A 26 -0.92 -13.17 -0.55
C LYS A 26 0.13 -13.85 0.32
N PRO A 27 0.97 -13.07 1.05
CA PRO A 27 1.86 -13.62 2.05
C PRO A 27 1.03 -14.15 3.23
N THR A 28 1.25 -15.42 3.58
CA THR A 28 0.55 -16.13 4.64
C THR A 28 1.53 -16.95 5.46
N LYS A 29 1.06 -17.47 6.59
CA LYS A 29 1.89 -18.17 7.55
C LYS A 29 1.37 -19.58 7.79
N PRO A 30 2.08 -20.62 7.32
CA PRO A 30 1.81 -21.99 7.70
C PRO A 30 2.65 -22.39 8.90
N LEU A 31 2.05 -23.22 9.75
CA LEU A 31 2.73 -24.02 10.74
C LEU A 31 3.13 -25.36 10.09
N LEU A 32 4.42 -25.68 10.11
CA LEU A 32 4.89 -27.02 9.74
C LEU A 32 4.75 -27.94 10.96
N ASP A 33 3.72 -28.77 10.97
CA ASP A 33 3.34 -29.59 12.12
C ASP A 33 3.43 -31.09 11.80
N PRO A 34 4.52 -31.76 12.21
CA PRO A 34 4.65 -33.19 12.01
C PRO A 34 3.69 -34.00 12.90
N GLY A 35 3.11 -33.41 13.95
CA GLY A 35 2.16 -34.05 14.86
C GLY A 35 0.71 -33.99 14.38
N ALA A 36 0.42 -33.23 13.31
CA ALA A 36 -0.93 -33.09 12.78
C ALA A 36 -1.40 -34.37 12.06
N PHE A 37 -2.69 -34.71 12.23
CA PHE A 37 -3.30 -35.85 11.53
C PHE A 37 -3.60 -35.57 10.05
N CYS A 38 -3.87 -34.31 9.67
CA CYS A 38 -4.02 -33.90 8.26
C CYS A 38 -3.54 -32.45 8.10
N SER A 39 -3.24 -32.05 6.86
CA SER A 39 -3.12 -30.64 6.53
C SER A 39 -4.50 -30.00 6.58
N CYS A 40 -4.65 -28.94 7.36
CA CYS A 40 -5.96 -28.32 7.58
C CYS A 40 -5.89 -26.80 7.71
N VAL A 41 -7.05 -26.17 7.55
CA VAL A 41 -7.21 -24.71 7.66
C VAL A 41 -8.60 -24.37 8.21
N GLY A 42 -8.69 -23.34 9.05
CA GLY A 42 -9.98 -22.83 9.51
C GLY A 42 -10.74 -22.06 8.42
N LYS A 43 -12.06 -22.27 8.33
CA LYS A 43 -12.96 -21.59 7.38
C LYS A 43 -12.77 -20.07 7.38
N SER A 44 -12.82 -19.47 8.57
CA SER A 44 -12.72 -18.02 8.75
C SER A 44 -11.40 -17.47 8.22
N PHE A 45 -10.30 -18.17 8.48
CA PHE A 45 -8.98 -17.76 8.00
C PHE A 45 -8.83 -17.97 6.49
N LEU A 46 -9.28 -19.11 5.97
CA LEU A 46 -9.24 -19.38 4.53
C LEU A 46 -9.99 -18.32 3.73
N LYS A 47 -11.16 -17.87 4.21
CA LYS A 47 -11.97 -16.81 3.56
C LYS A 47 -11.21 -15.48 3.42
N THR A 48 -10.30 -15.16 4.35
CA THR A 48 -9.47 -13.94 4.24
C THR A 48 -8.40 -14.05 3.14
N CYS A 49 -7.90 -15.28 2.92
CA CYS A 49 -6.87 -15.56 1.93
C CYS A 49 -7.47 -15.73 0.52
N VAL A 50 -8.56 -16.50 0.43
CA VAL A 50 -9.27 -16.87 -0.80
C VAL A 50 -10.78 -16.72 -0.54
N PRO A 51 -11.40 -15.57 -0.88
CA PRO A 51 -12.81 -15.33 -0.57
C PRO A 51 -13.79 -16.32 -1.19
N ASN A 52 -13.50 -16.79 -2.41
CA ASN A 52 -14.37 -17.68 -3.20
C ASN A 52 -13.88 -19.14 -3.14
N PHE A 53 -13.39 -19.59 -1.98
CA PHE A 53 -12.89 -20.97 -1.84
C PHE A 53 -14.01 -22.01 -1.88
N GLU A 54 -15.25 -21.62 -1.50
CA GLU A 54 -16.40 -22.52 -1.40
C GLU A 54 -16.76 -23.15 -2.75
N ASP A 55 -16.58 -22.42 -3.86
CA ASP A 55 -16.84 -22.91 -5.23
C ASP A 55 -15.87 -24.02 -5.68
N ARG A 56 -14.72 -24.12 -5.01
CA ARG A 56 -13.64 -25.07 -5.32
C ARG A 56 -13.53 -26.17 -4.27
N LEU A 57 -14.50 -26.25 -3.36
CA LEU A 57 -14.49 -27.20 -2.26
C LEU A 57 -14.90 -28.59 -2.77
N LEU A 58 -14.03 -29.57 -2.57
CA LEU A 58 -14.31 -30.97 -2.86
C LEU A 58 -15.02 -31.62 -1.67
N PRO A 59 -15.95 -32.57 -1.92
CA PRO A 59 -16.65 -33.26 -0.85
C PRO A 59 -15.68 -34.10 0.01
N ILE A 60 -16.00 -34.25 1.30
CA ILE A 60 -15.29 -35.12 2.23
C ILE A 60 -16.30 -35.98 2.97
N ASP A 61 -16.16 -37.31 2.88
CA ASP A 61 -17.08 -38.24 3.52
C ASP A 61 -16.36 -39.26 4.40
N GLY A 62 -17.01 -39.64 5.50
CA GLY A 62 -16.62 -40.78 6.33
C GLY A 62 -15.47 -40.57 7.32
N ILE A 63 -14.88 -39.36 7.43
CA ILE A 63 -13.74 -39.10 8.32
C ILE A 63 -14.15 -38.20 9.50
N LYS A 64 -13.90 -38.67 10.72
CA LYS A 64 -14.06 -37.89 11.95
C LYS A 64 -12.71 -37.25 12.33
N PHE A 65 -12.69 -35.94 12.46
CA PHE A 65 -11.52 -35.19 12.91
C PHE A 65 -11.71 -34.81 14.38
N ASN A 66 -10.64 -34.93 15.17
CA ASN A 66 -10.63 -34.51 16.56
C ASN A 66 -9.44 -33.56 16.77
N SER A 67 -9.69 -32.45 17.47
CA SER A 67 -8.63 -31.67 18.09
C SER A 67 -8.31 -32.26 19.48
N ALA A 68 -7.29 -31.73 20.15
CA ALA A 68 -6.95 -32.13 21.51
C ALA A 68 -8.10 -31.90 22.52
N SER A 69 -9.05 -31.02 22.20
CA SER A 69 -10.10 -30.59 23.14
C SER A 69 -11.51 -30.92 22.67
N ASN A 70 -11.76 -30.90 21.36
CA ASN A 70 -13.12 -30.99 20.79
C ASN A 70 -13.14 -31.70 19.43
N PRO A 71 -14.26 -32.35 19.07
CA PRO A 71 -14.48 -32.84 17.71
C PRO A 71 -14.49 -31.68 16.70
N MET A 72 -13.92 -31.93 15.53
CA MET A 72 -13.75 -30.96 14.46
C MET A 72 -14.69 -31.30 13.31
N LYS A 73 -15.41 -30.30 12.80
CA LYS A 73 -16.33 -30.46 11.67
C LYS A 73 -15.62 -30.05 10.38
N ALA A 74 -15.35 -31.04 9.53
CA ALA A 74 -14.81 -30.82 8.20
C ALA A 74 -15.92 -30.41 7.23
N LEU A 75 -15.63 -29.43 6.38
CA LEU A 75 -16.55 -28.95 5.33
C LEU A 75 -16.24 -29.59 3.98
N GLY A 76 -14.95 -29.84 3.71
CA GLY A 76 -14.48 -30.38 2.44
C GLY A 76 -12.97 -30.25 2.30
N ILE A 77 -12.48 -30.64 1.14
CA ILE A 77 -11.06 -30.59 0.77
C ILE A 77 -10.86 -29.41 -0.19
N PHE A 78 -9.85 -28.59 0.09
CA PHE A 78 -9.49 -27.44 -0.73
C PHE A 78 -8.04 -27.57 -1.20
N GLU A 79 -7.86 -27.68 -2.51
CA GLU A 79 -6.54 -27.79 -3.14
C GLU A 79 -5.99 -26.41 -3.51
N ILE A 80 -4.75 -26.11 -3.08
CA ILE A 80 -4.07 -24.88 -3.44
C ILE A 80 -2.55 -25.02 -3.55
N GLY A 81 -1.97 -24.26 -4.48
CA GLY A 81 -0.52 -24.09 -4.59
C GLY A 81 0.03 -23.21 -3.46
N VAL A 82 1.01 -23.74 -2.73
CA VAL A 82 1.76 -23.06 -1.68
C VAL A 82 3.17 -22.79 -2.17
N ILE A 83 3.59 -21.52 -2.16
CA ILE A 83 4.91 -21.10 -2.60
C ILE A 83 5.77 -20.74 -1.39
N PHE A 84 6.89 -21.42 -1.23
CA PHE A 84 7.92 -21.12 -0.24
C PHE A 84 8.95 -20.20 -0.90
N PRO A 85 8.94 -18.89 -0.58
CA PRO A 85 9.88 -17.95 -1.15
C PRO A 85 11.29 -18.24 -0.67
N HIS A 86 12.26 -18.19 -1.59
CA HIS A 86 13.68 -18.31 -1.25
C HIS A 86 14.51 -17.45 -2.21
N ILE A 87 15.63 -16.93 -1.71
CA ILE A 87 16.54 -16.05 -2.46
C ILE A 87 16.99 -16.69 -3.79
N ASN A 88 17.40 -17.96 -3.73
CA ASN A 88 17.86 -18.70 -4.92
C ASN A 88 16.72 -19.21 -5.82
N ARG A 89 15.75 -19.93 -5.26
CA ARG A 89 14.68 -20.59 -6.03
C ARG A 89 13.44 -20.82 -5.19
N ASN A 90 12.32 -20.27 -5.61
CA ASN A 90 11.04 -20.52 -4.93
C ASN A 90 10.67 -22.01 -5.05
N SER A 91 10.33 -22.63 -3.92
CA SER A 91 9.80 -23.99 -3.87
C SER A 91 8.28 -23.91 -3.94
N ARG A 92 7.66 -24.62 -4.88
CA ARG A 92 6.20 -24.61 -5.09
C ARG A 92 5.68 -26.01 -4.88
N ILE A 93 4.63 -26.13 -4.06
CA ILE A 93 4.00 -27.41 -3.76
C ILE A 93 2.49 -27.27 -3.90
N ILE A 94 1.81 -28.32 -4.35
CA ILE A 94 0.35 -28.39 -4.35
C ILE A 94 -0.05 -29.17 -3.10
N VAL A 95 -0.98 -28.61 -2.32
CA VAL A 95 -1.40 -29.16 -1.03
C VAL A 95 -2.92 -29.16 -0.97
N GLU A 96 -3.46 -30.27 -0.49
CA GLU A 96 -4.86 -30.42 -0.14
C GLU A 96 -5.04 -30.11 1.34
N PHE A 97 -5.89 -29.14 1.64
CA PHE A 97 -6.24 -28.78 3.00
C PHE A 97 -7.66 -29.20 3.31
N VAL A 98 -7.84 -29.90 4.43
CA VAL A 98 -9.18 -30.09 5.00
C VAL A 98 -9.64 -28.77 5.61
N VAL A 99 -10.75 -28.25 5.10
CA VAL A 99 -11.35 -27.00 5.61
C VAL A 99 -12.20 -27.33 6.82
N MET A 100 -11.87 -26.72 7.95
CA MET A 100 -12.52 -26.97 9.23
C MET A 100 -13.43 -25.80 9.60
N GLU A 101 -14.69 -26.08 9.94
CA GLU A 101 -15.67 -25.04 10.29
C GLU A 101 -15.37 -24.40 11.65
N ASN A 102 -15.08 -25.22 12.67
CA ASN A 102 -14.90 -24.82 14.06
C ASN A 102 -13.43 -24.66 14.48
N CYS A 103 -12.53 -24.37 13.53
CA CYS A 103 -11.12 -24.15 13.83
C CYS A 103 -10.80 -22.64 13.95
N SER A 104 -10.25 -22.25 15.10
CA SER A 104 -9.85 -20.86 15.40
C SER A 104 -8.42 -20.51 14.95
N SER A 105 -7.73 -21.42 14.26
CA SER A 105 -6.35 -21.18 13.82
C SER A 105 -6.28 -20.04 12.79
N THR A 106 -5.29 -19.17 12.96
CA THR A 106 -5.00 -18.03 12.07
C THR A 106 -3.87 -18.32 11.07
N HIS A 107 -3.60 -19.61 10.86
CA HIS A 107 -2.46 -20.12 10.13
C HIS A 107 -2.88 -21.39 9.39
N PHE A 108 -2.24 -21.71 8.27
CA PHE A 108 -2.39 -23.03 7.64
C PHE A 108 -1.62 -24.06 8.46
N ILE A 109 -2.14 -25.28 8.61
CA ILE A 109 -1.39 -26.39 9.23
C ILE A 109 -0.97 -27.32 8.11
N LEU A 110 0.34 -27.52 7.97
CA LEU A 110 0.92 -28.37 6.94
C LEU A 110 1.50 -29.61 7.62
N ARG A 111 0.91 -30.76 7.31
CA ARG A 111 1.23 -32.03 7.94
C ARG A 111 2.53 -32.64 7.39
N ASN A 112 3.09 -33.55 8.19
CA ASN A 112 4.26 -34.36 7.86
C ASN A 112 4.22 -35.11 6.53
N ASP A 113 3.04 -35.49 6.03
CA ASP A 113 2.90 -36.19 4.74
C ASP A 113 3.46 -35.33 3.60
N TYR A 114 3.04 -34.08 3.52
CA TYR A 114 3.59 -33.13 2.57
C TYR A 114 5.02 -32.71 2.89
N LEU A 115 5.43 -32.72 4.17
CA LEU A 115 6.83 -32.50 4.51
C LEU A 115 7.71 -33.61 3.91
N ILE A 116 7.33 -34.87 4.09
CA ILE A 116 8.07 -36.03 3.56
C ILE A 116 8.01 -36.07 2.03
N MET A 117 6.82 -35.92 1.44
CA MET A 117 6.62 -35.97 -0.01
C MET A 117 7.48 -34.96 -0.77
N TYR A 118 7.68 -33.76 -0.20
CA TYR A 118 8.47 -32.70 -0.81
C TYR A 118 9.87 -32.57 -0.21
N GLY A 119 10.34 -33.56 0.57
CA GLY A 119 11.70 -33.62 1.13
C GLY A 119 12.03 -32.43 2.04
N LYS A 120 11.12 -32.05 2.94
CA LYS A 120 11.30 -30.94 3.87
C LYS A 120 11.68 -31.42 5.26
N ASP A 121 12.96 -31.32 5.57
CA ASP A 121 13.50 -31.73 6.87
C ASP A 121 13.53 -30.58 7.87
N LEU A 122 12.89 -30.78 9.02
CA LEU A 122 12.87 -29.83 10.12
C LEU A 122 14.15 -29.97 10.97
N HIS A 123 15.04 -28.98 10.90
CA HIS A 123 16.28 -28.97 11.66
C HIS A 123 16.11 -28.16 12.95
N ASN A 124 16.09 -28.87 14.08
CA ASN A 124 15.94 -28.27 15.41
C ASN A 124 17.28 -28.17 16.14
N ASN A 125 18.14 -27.25 15.68
CA ASN A 125 19.41 -26.94 16.33
C ASN A 125 19.37 -25.53 16.97
N LYS A 126 20.51 -25.00 17.43
CA LYS A 126 20.63 -23.65 18.03
C LYS A 126 19.91 -22.59 17.17
N ASP A 127 20.10 -22.70 15.86
CA ASP A 127 19.38 -21.98 14.81
C ASP A 127 18.45 -22.96 14.10
N ARG A 128 17.15 -22.69 14.16
CA ARG A 128 16.12 -23.55 13.60
C ARG A 128 15.83 -23.14 12.17
N TYR A 129 15.89 -24.11 11.27
CA TYR A 129 15.58 -23.94 9.85
C TYR A 129 14.96 -25.23 9.31
N PHE A 130 14.42 -25.16 8.11
CA PHE A 130 14.06 -26.35 7.35
C PHE A 130 14.72 -26.31 5.99
N THR A 131 14.95 -27.48 5.41
CA THR A 131 15.45 -27.61 4.04
C THR A 131 14.30 -27.99 3.10
N SER A 132 14.50 -27.85 1.79
CA SER A 132 13.54 -28.34 0.80
C SER A 132 14.27 -29.11 -0.30
N GLY A 133 13.92 -30.38 -0.47
CA GLY A 133 14.46 -31.27 -1.49
C GLY A 133 15.87 -31.77 -1.21
N ASP A 134 16.48 -32.40 -2.22
CA ASP A 134 17.80 -33.06 -2.12
C ASP A 134 18.95 -32.07 -1.87
N ASN A 135 18.74 -30.78 -2.18
CA ASN A 135 19.71 -29.73 -1.96
C ASN A 135 19.66 -29.26 -0.51
N LYS A 136 20.39 -29.97 0.37
CA LYS A 136 20.57 -29.63 1.80
C LYS A 136 21.09 -28.21 2.07
N HIS A 137 21.56 -27.51 1.05
CA HIS A 137 22.01 -26.12 1.12
C HIS A 137 20.89 -25.07 1.01
N GLN A 138 19.68 -25.46 0.58
CA GLN A 138 18.55 -24.54 0.51
C GLN A 138 17.83 -24.50 1.86
N THR A 139 18.25 -23.56 2.72
CA THR A 139 17.73 -23.41 4.07
C THR A 139 16.69 -22.29 4.15
N PHE A 140 15.60 -22.59 4.84
CA PHE A 140 14.50 -21.67 5.08
C PHE A 140 14.40 -21.39 6.57
N ALA A 141 14.33 -20.11 6.93
CA ALA A 141 14.19 -19.69 8.31
C ALA A 141 12.74 -19.85 8.80
N PHE A 142 12.59 -20.19 10.08
CA PHE A 142 11.33 -20.03 10.78
C PHE A 142 11.19 -18.59 11.27
N LEU A 143 9.94 -18.13 11.36
CA LEU A 143 9.63 -16.88 12.03
C LEU A 143 9.93 -17.03 13.53
N PRO A 144 10.79 -16.18 14.10
CA PRO A 144 11.04 -16.22 15.53
C PRO A 144 9.76 -15.85 16.29
N PHE A 145 9.47 -16.58 17.36
CA PHE A 145 8.28 -16.38 18.21
C PHE A 145 8.14 -14.94 18.76
N LYS A 146 9.24 -14.19 18.85
CA LYS A 146 9.26 -12.77 19.26
C LYS A 146 8.95 -11.79 18.15
N ILE A 147 9.01 -12.21 16.90
CA ILE A 147 8.38 -11.45 15.83
C ILE A 147 6.93 -11.95 15.83
N GLN A 148 6.15 -11.42 16.78
CA GLN A 148 4.89 -10.84 16.33
C GLN A 148 5.32 -9.97 15.17
N ILE A 149 5.18 -10.49 13.95
CA ILE A 149 5.01 -9.61 12.82
C ILE A 149 3.69 -8.99 13.27
N THR A 150 3.79 -7.84 13.94
CA THR A 150 3.07 -6.67 13.52
C THR A 150 3.08 -6.82 12.02
N VAL A 151 2.04 -7.51 11.52
CA VAL A 151 1.51 -7.21 10.21
C VAL A 151 1.63 -5.71 10.25
N LYS A 152 2.28 -5.10 9.27
CA LYS A 152 1.86 -3.76 8.97
C LYS A 152 0.34 -3.90 8.73
N LYS A 153 -0.52 -3.93 9.78
CA LYS A 153 -1.37 -2.81 10.11
C LYS A 153 -0.53 -1.63 9.66
N VAL A 154 -0.61 -1.35 8.36
CA VAL A 154 -1.19 -0.11 7.89
C VAL A 154 -1.88 0.47 9.12
N SER A 155 -1.09 1.19 9.91
CA SER A 155 -1.65 2.09 10.88
C SER A 155 -2.65 2.93 10.08
N PRO A 156 -3.78 3.34 10.66
CA PRO A 156 -4.71 4.24 9.96
C PRO A 156 -3.97 5.40 9.26
N VAL A 157 -2.85 5.83 9.83
CA VAL A 157 -1.86 6.77 9.28
C VAL A 157 -1.42 6.49 7.83
N SER A 158 -1.15 5.24 7.41
CA SER A 158 -0.71 5.00 6.02
C SER A 158 -1.86 4.99 5.02
N LEU A 159 -3.09 4.72 5.48
CA LEU A 159 -4.27 4.80 4.61
C LEU A 159 -4.69 6.26 4.42
N GLU A 160 -4.62 7.06 5.50
CA GLU A 160 -4.78 8.52 5.46
C GLU A 160 -3.71 9.21 4.62
N LEU A 161 -2.46 8.76 4.68
CA LEU A 161 -1.36 9.34 3.90
C LEU A 161 -1.51 9.00 2.41
N GLU A 162 -1.95 7.80 2.06
CA GLU A 162 -2.25 7.43 0.66
C GLU A 162 -3.51 8.16 0.15
N GLN A 163 -4.55 8.33 0.98
CA GLN A 163 -5.71 9.18 0.65
C GLN A 163 -5.29 10.63 0.42
N PHE A 164 -4.50 11.21 1.32
CA PHE A 164 -3.95 12.56 1.21
C PHE A 164 -3.12 12.74 -0.07
N LYS A 165 -2.29 11.75 -0.42
CA LYS A 165 -1.56 11.75 -1.69
C LYS A 165 -2.50 11.78 -2.88
N SER A 166 -3.54 10.94 -2.88
CA SER A 166 -4.48 10.83 -4.00
C SER A 166 -5.47 11.99 -4.11
N GLU A 167 -5.80 12.67 -3.01
CA GLU A 167 -6.82 13.72 -3.00
C GLU A 167 -6.22 15.12 -3.08
N GLN A 168 -5.10 15.38 -2.41
CA GLN A 168 -4.52 16.73 -2.30
C GLN A 168 -3.20 16.89 -3.05
N LEU A 169 -2.36 15.86 -3.12
CA LEU A 169 -1.08 15.95 -3.85
C LEU A 169 -1.19 15.60 -5.34
N ASN A 170 -2.32 15.03 -5.79
CA ASN A 170 -2.55 14.76 -7.21
C ASN A 170 -2.61 16.03 -8.08
N GLU A 171 -3.04 17.16 -7.50
CA GLU A 171 -3.08 18.46 -8.18
C GLU A 171 -1.79 19.28 -7.97
N ALA A 172 -0.90 18.83 -7.08
CA ALA A 172 0.33 19.53 -6.76
C ALA A 172 1.44 19.17 -7.75
N GLU A 173 1.98 20.18 -8.45
CA GLU A 173 3.16 19.99 -9.31
C GLU A 173 4.43 19.89 -8.47
N ILE A 174 4.81 18.66 -8.10
CA ILE A 174 6.07 18.38 -7.41
C ILE A 174 7.22 18.33 -8.43
N CYS A 175 8.37 18.90 -8.07
CA CYS A 175 9.55 18.96 -8.95
C CYS A 175 10.04 17.56 -9.36
N LEU A 176 10.15 17.33 -10.67
CA LEU A 176 10.53 16.04 -11.29
C LEU A 176 11.97 15.59 -10.99
N HIS A 177 12.79 16.44 -10.39
CA HIS A 177 14.18 16.13 -10.03
C HIS A 177 14.32 15.44 -8.66
N LEU A 178 13.23 15.26 -7.92
CA LEU A 178 13.23 14.57 -6.63
C LEU A 178 13.38 13.05 -6.82
N THR A 179 14.19 12.43 -5.96
CA THR A 179 14.24 10.96 -5.88
C THR A 179 13.03 10.43 -5.13
N ASN A 180 12.60 9.20 -5.45
CA ASN A 180 11.45 8.55 -4.79
C ASN A 180 11.57 8.50 -3.25
N ALA A 181 12.79 8.49 -2.70
CA ALA A 181 13.00 8.56 -1.25
C ALA A 181 12.66 9.94 -0.68
N GLN A 182 13.11 11.01 -1.35
CA GLN A 182 12.87 12.39 -0.95
C GLN A 182 11.39 12.77 -1.11
N GLU A 183 10.74 12.28 -2.17
CA GLU A 183 9.31 12.50 -2.40
C GLU A 183 8.44 11.90 -1.29
N ASN A 184 8.79 10.70 -0.82
CA ASN A 184 8.09 10.05 0.28
C ASN A 184 8.35 10.74 1.63
N GLU A 185 9.57 11.23 1.85
CA GLU A 185 9.89 12.04 3.04
C GLU A 185 9.10 13.36 3.03
N LEU A 186 9.07 14.06 1.90
CA LEU A 186 8.29 15.28 1.71
C LEU A 186 6.80 15.04 1.97
N SER A 187 6.23 13.97 1.40
CA SER A 187 4.83 13.59 1.62
C SER A 187 4.52 13.34 3.10
N SER A 188 5.46 12.75 3.85
CA SER A 188 5.30 12.50 5.28
C SER A 188 5.34 13.78 6.13
N VAL A 189 6.16 14.74 5.73
CA VAL A 189 6.25 16.05 6.39
C VAL A 189 4.99 16.87 6.11
N LEU A 190 4.51 16.87 4.86
CA LEU A 190 3.27 17.56 4.47
C LEU A 190 2.05 16.98 5.20
N HIS A 191 1.94 15.65 5.30
CA HIS A 191 0.85 15.02 6.03
C HIS A 191 0.88 15.36 7.54
N SER A 192 2.07 15.44 8.15
CA SER A 192 2.17 15.77 9.59
C SER A 192 1.80 17.21 9.92
N HIS A 193 1.91 18.13 8.94
CA HIS A 193 1.61 19.56 9.12
C HIS A 193 0.40 20.01 8.29
N LYS A 194 -0.46 19.09 7.84
CA LYS A 194 -1.58 19.40 6.92
C LYS A 194 -2.54 20.48 7.44
N GLU A 195 -2.78 20.51 8.76
CA GLU A 195 -3.63 21.51 9.42
C GLU A 195 -3.07 22.94 9.35
N ALA A 196 -1.77 23.11 9.07
CA ALA A 196 -1.17 24.43 8.87
C ALA A 196 -1.43 25.01 7.46
N PHE A 197 -1.83 24.16 6.51
CA PHE A 197 -1.93 24.51 5.09
C PHE A 197 -3.34 24.30 4.51
N ALA A 198 -4.23 23.62 5.24
CA ALA A 198 -5.61 23.38 4.84
C ALA A 198 -6.51 23.42 6.08
N SER A 199 -7.70 24.00 5.93
CA SER A 199 -8.77 24.02 6.92
C SER A 199 -9.98 23.27 6.39
N ASP A 200 -10.98 22.93 7.23
CA ASP A 200 -12.20 22.21 6.82
C ASP A 200 -12.98 22.88 5.67
N LYS A 201 -12.67 24.15 5.38
CA LYS A 201 -13.28 24.96 4.31
C LYS A 201 -12.35 25.25 3.13
N GLU A 202 -11.04 25.07 3.28
CA GLU A 202 -10.03 25.53 2.32
C GLU A 202 -9.04 24.40 2.04
N PRO A 203 -9.05 23.80 0.84
CA PRO A 203 -8.10 22.76 0.48
C PRO A 203 -6.68 23.32 0.37
N LEU A 204 -5.71 22.42 0.44
CA LEU A 204 -4.28 22.72 0.37
C LEU A 204 -3.97 23.55 -0.90
N GLY A 205 -3.55 24.80 -0.73
CA GLY A 205 -3.20 25.71 -1.85
C GLY A 205 -4.25 26.76 -2.21
N ALA A 206 -5.44 26.74 -1.62
CA ALA A 206 -6.48 27.75 -1.83
C ALA A 206 -6.41 28.87 -0.78
N ASN A 207 -5.47 29.81 -0.93
CA ASN A 207 -5.43 31.01 -0.07
C ASN A 207 -6.47 32.04 -0.56
N ILE A 208 -7.69 31.98 -0.02
CA ILE A 208 -8.75 32.95 -0.32
C ILE A 208 -8.26 34.36 0.09
N GLY A 209 -8.25 35.30 -0.87
CA GLY A 209 -7.80 36.68 -0.70
C GLY A 209 -6.51 37.05 -1.46
N HIS A 210 -5.84 36.08 -2.11
CA HIS A 210 -4.74 36.33 -3.07
C HIS A 210 -5.11 35.91 -4.50
N GLU A 211 -6.41 35.81 -4.81
CA GLU A 211 -6.86 35.69 -6.19
C GLU A 211 -6.56 37.02 -6.90
N VAL A 212 -5.55 37.02 -7.78
CA VAL A 212 -5.32 38.16 -8.66
C VAL A 212 -6.34 38.05 -9.78
N ASP A 213 -7.47 38.73 -9.63
CA ASP A 213 -8.43 38.93 -10.71
C ASP A 213 -7.80 39.86 -11.76
N ILE A 214 -7.05 39.28 -12.69
CA ILE A 214 -6.56 39.99 -13.87
C ILE A 214 -7.72 40.11 -14.86
N ILE A 215 -8.56 41.11 -14.63
CA ILE A 215 -9.59 41.50 -15.59
C ILE A 215 -8.90 42.32 -16.69
N LEU A 216 -8.63 41.68 -17.83
CA LEU A 216 -8.29 42.37 -19.07
C LEU A 216 -9.56 43.10 -19.56
N ASN A 217 -9.80 44.29 -19.03
CA ASN A 217 -10.91 45.14 -19.46
C ASN A 217 -10.63 45.66 -20.87
N ILE A 218 -11.20 44.99 -21.88
CA ILE A 218 -11.28 45.48 -23.27
C ILE A 218 -12.60 46.22 -23.51
N GLU A 219 -13.17 46.82 -22.45
CA GLU A 219 -14.38 47.60 -22.58
C GLU A 219 -14.11 48.89 -23.36
N ARG A 220 -15.01 49.22 -24.28
CA ARG A 220 -14.87 50.39 -25.14
C ARG A 220 -15.00 51.68 -24.31
N PRO A 221 -14.26 52.74 -24.65
CA PRO A 221 -13.44 52.88 -25.85
C PRO A 221 -11.96 52.66 -25.51
N TYR A 222 -11.47 51.46 -25.80
CA TYR A 222 -10.04 51.20 -25.89
C TYR A 222 -9.64 51.04 -27.36
N PRO A 223 -8.56 51.69 -27.83
CA PRO A 223 -7.70 52.62 -27.09
C PRO A 223 -8.41 53.93 -26.71
N PRO A 224 -8.01 54.59 -25.61
CA PRO A 224 -8.63 55.83 -25.16
C PRO A 224 -8.57 56.89 -26.27
N PRO A 225 -9.63 57.69 -26.49
CA PRO A 225 -9.59 58.75 -27.49
C PRO A 225 -8.50 59.75 -27.13
N LEU A 226 -7.57 59.98 -28.07
CA LEU A 226 -6.52 60.99 -27.95
C LEU A 226 -7.15 62.34 -27.60
N ARG A 227 -6.91 62.84 -26.38
CA ARG A 227 -7.32 64.19 -26.00
C ARG A 227 -6.59 65.16 -26.93
N ARG A 228 -7.35 65.93 -27.72
CA ARG A 228 -6.78 67.10 -28.41
C ARG A 228 -6.11 67.99 -27.35
N PRO A 229 -4.91 68.54 -27.60
CA PRO A 229 -4.21 69.33 -26.59
C PRO A 229 -5.04 70.52 -26.12
N ALA A 230 -4.92 70.83 -24.83
CA ALA A 230 -5.70 71.83 -24.09
C ALA A 230 -5.34 73.29 -24.42
N TYR A 231 -5.15 73.61 -25.69
CA TYR A 231 -4.98 75.00 -26.13
C TYR A 231 -6.09 75.37 -27.11
N PRO A 232 -7.11 76.16 -26.68
CA PRO A 232 -7.75 77.05 -27.61
C PRO A 232 -6.68 78.05 -28.05
N ALA A 233 -6.25 77.97 -29.31
CA ALA A 233 -5.36 78.96 -29.91
C ALA A 233 -5.87 80.36 -29.54
N SER A 234 -5.02 81.17 -28.91
CA SER A 234 -5.37 82.53 -28.48
C SER A 234 -6.00 83.30 -29.65
N PRO A 235 -6.85 84.31 -29.42
CA PRO A 235 -7.46 85.08 -30.51
C PRO A 235 -6.44 85.55 -31.57
N LYS A 236 -5.25 85.97 -31.12
CA LYS A 236 -4.12 86.32 -32.00
C LYS A 236 -3.59 85.15 -32.82
N SER A 237 -3.54 83.95 -32.23
CA SER A 237 -3.10 82.73 -32.92
C SER A 237 -4.13 82.25 -33.95
N ARG A 238 -5.43 82.51 -33.74
CA ARG A 238 -6.49 82.24 -34.72
C ARG A 238 -6.41 83.20 -35.91
N GLU A 239 -6.22 84.50 -35.68
CA GLU A 239 -6.02 85.48 -36.75
C GLU A 239 -4.79 85.14 -37.62
N ALA A 240 -3.68 84.75 -37.00
CA ALA A 240 -2.48 84.33 -37.73
C ALA A 240 -2.72 83.08 -38.60
N LEU A 241 -3.49 82.10 -38.09
CA LEU A 241 -3.86 80.89 -38.84
C LEU A 241 -4.83 81.18 -40.00
N GLU A 242 -5.76 82.13 -39.84
CA GLU A 242 -6.65 82.55 -40.93
C GLU A 242 -5.90 83.32 -42.02
N ILE A 243 -4.92 84.15 -41.66
CA ILE A 243 -4.04 84.83 -42.63
C ILE A 243 -3.22 83.80 -43.40
N ILE A 244 -2.65 82.80 -42.72
CA ILE A 244 -1.89 81.72 -43.36
C ILE A 244 -2.80 80.90 -44.28
N SER A 245 -4.02 80.55 -43.87
CA SER A 245 -4.91 79.72 -44.70
C SER A 245 -5.45 80.46 -45.92
N LYS A 246 -5.77 81.77 -45.83
CA LYS A 246 -6.16 82.58 -46.99
C LYS A 246 -5.03 82.76 -48.00
N ASN A 247 -3.79 82.92 -47.53
CA ASN A 247 -2.64 83.04 -48.42
C ASN A 247 -2.23 81.70 -49.05
N PHE A 248 -2.57 80.57 -48.43
CA PHE A 248 -2.30 79.25 -48.99
C PHE A 248 -3.20 78.90 -50.19
N TRP A 249 -4.42 79.43 -50.24
CA TRP A 249 -5.38 79.22 -51.35
C TRP A 249 -5.35 80.29 -52.45
N THR A 250 -4.38 81.20 -52.43
CA THR A 250 -4.13 82.18 -53.51
C THR A 250 -2.82 81.92 -54.27
N LEU A 251 -2.12 80.83 -53.94
CA LEU A 251 -0.90 80.34 -54.63
C LEU A 251 -1.09 78.94 -55.27
N VAL A 252 -2.34 78.53 -55.46
CA VAL A 252 -2.78 77.45 -56.38
C VAL A 252 -3.85 78.04 -57.28
#